data_AF-A0AAV9ZZI8-F1
#
_entry.id   AF-A0AAV9ZZI8-F1
#
_cell.length_a   1.000
_cell.length_b   1.000
_cell.length_c   1.000
_cell.angle_alpha   90.00
_cell.angle_beta   90.00
_cell.angle_gamma   90.00
#
_symmetry.space_group_name_H-M   'P 1'
#
loop_
_entity.id
_entity.type
_entity.pdbx_description
1 polymer ?
#
loop_
_entity_poly.entity_id
_entity_poly.type
_entity_poly.pdbx_seq_one_letter_code
_entity_poly.pdbx_strand_id
1 'polypeptide(L)'
;MSSSADLDDDLTDSEDEGIIMDILMVPQALRLSDVAFRDPLRPRFCAKLLHGVWYRMLFSEDTSTIPAAFNFIVARRTDAQLKSMVEGLSHCQCGPLDPDDDLFHGFGEEALEEESARHHGDVSTAPTHFRMLMNLISVPILQILETVNPIKLVKFRGRNSKWPASLDDIIPPSLGPENTVKSMEQWISYMSISHRLWAIELLGAIASTCRSLVFPAIMQSPTLIPTILRIAAGVCAEATNNLSPHSSTQTLTETANRLVERLSSINSFFRAISGPSGSPDMLDKFPIQWKTVIVQMCNKVIQILRSPLMVQYAPGEHRLDLIRYFTANLTLFIDEGVSMDGIDPSLIQHAIDQLERLHGPPLTILHILLLGWKKSLRCFAMNCDNSLHTASHKFQRCGSCKIVSYCGKECQKRAWPEHKSICKTLSRAVRDGGGDIESDEFGENCKAGKVDAGDAEQIVNAFSTWRRTHGGISL
;
A
#
# COMPACT_ATOMS: atom_id res chain seq x y z
N MET A 1 40.06 49.80 -9.56
CA MET A 1 40.32 49.04 -10.81
C MET A 1 40.90 47.69 -10.41
N SER A 2 40.49 46.65 -11.14
CA SER A 2 40.88 45.23 -11.09
C SER A 2 40.49 44.40 -9.84
N SER A 3 39.50 43.51 -10.01
CA SER A 3 39.61 42.06 -9.77
C SER A 3 38.21 41.42 -9.65
N SER A 4 37.60 41.08 -10.79
CA SER A 4 36.45 40.16 -10.86
C SER A 4 36.38 39.55 -12.25
N ALA A 5 36.63 38.25 -12.36
CA ALA A 5 36.11 37.30 -13.36
C ALA A 5 36.96 36.02 -13.33
N ASP A 6 36.36 34.92 -13.79
CA ASP A 6 36.97 33.64 -14.17
C ASP A 6 36.93 32.52 -13.13
N LEU A 7 35.73 32.05 -12.77
CA LEU A 7 35.43 30.66 -12.39
C LEU A 7 33.92 30.43 -12.58
N ASP A 8 33.44 29.91 -13.72
CA ASP A 8 32.09 29.29 -13.90
C ASP A 8 31.87 28.78 -15.35
N ASP A 9 32.65 27.82 -15.86
CA ASP A 9 32.42 27.26 -17.22
C ASP A 9 32.68 25.74 -17.40
N ASP A 10 32.86 24.97 -16.32
CA ASP A 10 33.30 23.55 -16.40
C ASP A 10 32.28 22.50 -15.90
N LEU A 11 31.00 22.86 -15.68
CA LEU A 11 30.00 21.95 -15.10
C LEU A 11 28.88 21.48 -16.06
N THR A 12 28.82 21.94 -17.30
CA THR A 12 27.69 21.62 -18.21
C THR A 12 27.86 20.32 -19.00
N ASP A 13 29.08 19.84 -19.22
CA ASP A 13 29.29 18.73 -20.17
C ASP A 13 29.03 17.34 -19.56
N SER A 14 29.12 17.19 -18.23
CA SER A 14 28.95 15.87 -17.58
C SER A 14 27.49 15.44 -17.36
N GLU A 15 26.55 16.39 -17.28
CA GLU A 15 25.13 16.08 -17.08
C GLU A 15 24.48 15.59 -18.38
N ASP A 16 24.90 16.14 -19.52
CA ASP A 16 24.37 15.78 -20.84
C ASP A 16 24.80 14.38 -21.29
N GLU A 17 26.01 13.93 -20.95
CA GLU A 17 26.48 12.57 -21.25
C GLU A 17 25.68 11.49 -20.50
N GLY A 18 25.28 11.76 -19.25
CA GLY A 18 24.46 10.85 -18.46
C GLY A 18 23.05 10.64 -19.05
N ILE A 19 22.41 11.72 -19.50
CA ILE A 19 21.07 11.68 -20.10
C ILE A 19 21.08 10.91 -21.43
N ILE A 20 22.11 11.11 -22.26
CA ILE A 20 22.25 10.41 -23.55
C ILE A 20 22.44 8.90 -23.32
N MET A 21 23.27 8.51 -22.36
CA MET A 21 23.46 7.11 -21.97
C MET A 21 22.16 6.47 -21.50
N ASP A 22 21.37 7.16 -20.67
CA ASP A 22 20.11 6.63 -20.17
C ASP A 22 19.09 6.39 -21.29
N ILE A 23 18.98 7.30 -22.26
CA ILE A 23 18.05 7.14 -23.40
C ILE A 23 18.43 5.93 -24.27
N LEU A 24 19.73 5.71 -24.49
CA LEU A 24 20.21 4.63 -25.36
C LEU A 24 20.09 3.25 -24.69
N MET A 25 20.16 3.19 -23.37
CA MET A 25 20.18 1.92 -22.63
C MET A 25 18.79 1.38 -22.28
N VAL A 26 17.74 2.21 -22.27
CA VAL A 26 16.36 1.76 -21.94
C VAL A 26 15.86 0.63 -22.84
N PRO A 27 15.97 0.68 -24.19
CA PRO A 27 15.54 -0.44 -25.05
C PRO A 27 16.27 -1.76 -24.73
N GLN A 28 17.56 -1.69 -24.39
CA GLN A 28 18.37 -2.83 -24.00
C GLN A 28 17.88 -3.42 -22.66
N ALA A 29 17.65 -2.56 -21.67
CA ALA A 29 17.14 -2.92 -20.36
C ALA A 29 15.75 -3.58 -20.44
N LEU A 30 14.84 -3.02 -21.26
CA LEU A 30 13.51 -3.57 -21.52
C LEU A 30 13.60 -5.00 -22.10
N ARG A 31 14.47 -5.20 -23.10
CA ARG A 31 14.70 -6.53 -23.70
C ARG A 31 15.24 -7.53 -22.67
N LEU A 32 16.27 -7.15 -21.90
CA LEU A 32 16.86 -8.01 -20.89
C LEU A 32 15.85 -8.39 -19.81
N SER A 33 15.05 -7.43 -19.35
CA SER A 33 13.99 -7.64 -18.34
C SER A 33 12.89 -8.60 -18.85
N ASP A 34 12.43 -8.44 -20.10
CA ASP A 34 11.47 -9.38 -20.71
C ASP A 34 12.04 -10.80 -20.80
N VAL A 35 13.29 -10.93 -21.26
CA VAL A 35 13.96 -12.24 -21.37
C VAL A 35 14.18 -12.86 -19.98
N ALA A 36 14.52 -12.04 -18.98
CA ALA A 36 14.77 -12.49 -17.61
C ALA A 36 13.53 -13.13 -16.99
N PHE A 37 12.37 -12.48 -17.12
CA PHE A 37 11.16 -12.89 -16.41
C PHE A 37 10.15 -13.67 -17.26
N ARG A 38 10.49 -14.00 -18.51
CA ARG A 38 9.64 -14.80 -19.40
C ARG A 38 9.25 -16.16 -18.82
N ASP A 39 10.20 -16.85 -18.18
CA ASP A 39 9.93 -18.04 -17.36
C ASP A 39 10.06 -17.65 -15.88
N PRO A 40 8.95 -17.41 -15.18
CA PRO A 40 9.02 -16.94 -13.80
C PRO A 40 9.60 -17.99 -12.84
N LEU A 41 9.65 -19.27 -13.22
CA LEU A 41 10.23 -20.33 -12.39
C LEU A 41 11.73 -20.48 -12.61
N ARG A 42 12.25 -19.97 -13.73
CA ARG A 42 13.66 -20.08 -14.13
C ARG A 42 14.12 -18.75 -14.73
N PRO A 43 14.18 -17.69 -13.91
CA PRO A 43 14.60 -16.39 -14.40
C PRO A 43 16.00 -16.48 -15.02
N ARG A 44 16.20 -15.79 -16.14
CA ARG A 44 17.52 -15.67 -16.77
C ARG A 44 18.32 -14.55 -16.12
N PHE A 45 19.65 -14.70 -16.18
CA PHE A 45 20.63 -13.76 -15.61
C PHE A 45 20.67 -13.77 -14.08
N CYS A 46 21.74 -13.20 -13.53
CA CYS A 46 21.91 -13.07 -12.09
C CYS A 46 21.25 -11.80 -11.55
N ALA A 47 21.01 -11.75 -10.25
CA ALA A 47 20.40 -10.60 -9.60
C ALA A 47 21.23 -9.32 -9.75
N LYS A 48 22.56 -9.42 -9.85
CA LYS A 48 23.43 -8.25 -10.08
C LYS A 48 23.12 -7.57 -11.42
N LEU A 49 23.04 -8.35 -12.51
CA LEU A 49 22.66 -7.81 -13.81
C LEU A 49 21.24 -7.24 -13.78
N LEU A 50 20.29 -8.01 -13.25
CA LEU A 50 18.89 -7.57 -13.20
C LEU A 50 18.71 -6.33 -12.32
N HIS A 51 19.52 -6.18 -11.27
CA HIS A 51 19.58 -4.98 -10.46
C HIS A 51 19.95 -3.77 -11.32
N GLY A 52 21.06 -3.83 -12.07
CA GLY A 52 21.46 -2.74 -12.96
C GLY A 52 20.43 -2.44 -14.05
N VAL A 53 19.81 -3.48 -14.63
CA VAL A 53 18.71 -3.34 -15.59
C VAL A 53 17.55 -2.54 -14.97
N TRP A 54 17.06 -2.95 -13.80
CA TRP A 54 15.89 -2.32 -13.19
C TRP A 54 16.19 -0.94 -12.61
N TYR A 55 17.41 -0.73 -12.11
CA TYR A 55 17.86 0.58 -11.66
C TYR A 55 17.76 1.62 -12.78
N ARG A 56 18.21 1.28 -14.00
CA ARG A 56 18.08 2.15 -15.19
C ARG A 56 16.63 2.30 -15.65
N MET A 57 15.80 1.27 -15.44
CA MET A 57 14.39 1.33 -15.79
C MET A 57 13.53 2.17 -14.84
N LEU A 58 13.99 2.46 -13.61
CA LEU A 58 13.21 3.24 -12.63
C LEU A 58 12.73 4.60 -13.18
N PHE A 59 13.52 5.20 -14.07
CA PHE A 59 13.23 6.52 -14.65
C PHE A 59 12.47 6.43 -15.97
N SER A 60 12.18 5.23 -16.46
CA SER A 60 11.43 5.02 -17.69
C SER A 60 9.92 5.11 -17.44
N GLU A 61 9.20 5.80 -18.32
CA GLU A 61 7.73 5.75 -18.35
C GLU A 61 7.18 4.46 -19.00
N ASP A 62 8.05 3.62 -19.56
CA ASP A 62 7.67 2.38 -20.22
C ASP A 62 7.30 1.30 -19.18
N THR A 63 6.06 0.83 -19.25
CA THR A 63 5.48 -0.16 -18.34
C THR A 63 5.38 -1.56 -18.96
N SER A 64 5.98 -1.77 -20.14
CA SER A 64 5.84 -3.01 -20.91
C SER A 64 6.44 -4.25 -20.25
N THR A 65 7.41 -4.10 -19.35
CA THR A 65 8.02 -5.21 -18.60
C THR A 65 7.34 -5.50 -17.26
N ILE A 66 6.52 -4.56 -16.77
CA ILE A 66 5.80 -4.69 -15.49
C ILE A 66 4.96 -5.98 -15.45
N PRO A 67 4.22 -6.39 -16.51
CA PRO A 67 3.49 -7.67 -16.50
C PRO A 67 4.40 -8.89 -16.25
N ALA A 68 5.59 -8.93 -16.87
CA ALA A 68 6.51 -10.06 -16.71
C ALA A 68 7.11 -10.10 -15.31
N ALA A 69 7.53 -8.96 -14.77
CA ALA A 69 8.03 -8.85 -13.39
C ALA A 69 6.96 -9.17 -12.35
N PHE A 70 5.74 -8.69 -12.55
CA PHE A 70 4.62 -9.01 -11.67
C PHE A 70 4.31 -10.51 -11.71
N ASN A 71 4.25 -11.12 -12.89
CA ASN A 71 4.08 -12.58 -13.04
C ASN A 71 5.20 -13.37 -12.36
N PHE A 72 6.44 -12.87 -12.41
CA PHE A 72 7.54 -13.43 -11.65
C PHE A 72 7.27 -13.38 -10.14
N ILE A 73 6.82 -12.24 -9.59
CA ILE A 73 6.50 -12.14 -8.16
C ILE A 73 5.37 -13.11 -7.77
N VAL A 74 4.27 -13.15 -8.52
CA VAL A 74 3.08 -13.93 -8.12
C VAL A 74 3.11 -15.40 -8.54
N ALA A 75 4.12 -15.84 -9.31
CA ALA A 75 4.24 -17.23 -9.75
C ALA A 75 4.31 -18.21 -8.56
N ARG A 76 3.51 -19.27 -8.65
CA ARG A 76 3.45 -20.33 -7.65
C ARG A 76 4.75 -21.13 -7.64
N ARG A 77 5.36 -21.27 -6.47
CA ARG A 77 6.59 -22.05 -6.26
C ARG A 77 6.45 -22.98 -5.06
N THR A 78 7.11 -24.13 -5.12
CA THR A 78 7.45 -24.89 -3.91
C THR A 78 8.60 -24.21 -3.17
N ASP A 79 8.76 -24.48 -1.87
CA ASP A 79 9.87 -23.89 -1.10
C ASP A 79 11.24 -24.27 -1.67
N ALA A 80 11.37 -25.48 -2.22
CA ALA A 80 12.58 -25.94 -2.91
C ALA A 80 12.84 -25.13 -4.19
N GLN A 81 11.80 -24.85 -4.99
CA GLN A 81 11.93 -24.02 -6.18
C GLN A 81 12.27 -22.57 -5.82
N LEU A 82 11.63 -22.00 -4.79
CA LEU A 82 11.93 -20.64 -4.33
C LEU A 82 13.37 -20.54 -3.86
N LYS A 83 13.82 -21.47 -3.01
CA LYS A 83 15.19 -21.53 -2.52
C LYS A 83 16.20 -21.67 -3.67
N SER A 84 15.98 -22.63 -4.57
CA SER A 84 16.85 -22.86 -5.73
C SER A 84 16.91 -21.65 -6.66
N MET A 85 15.79 -20.97 -6.88
CA MET A 85 15.74 -19.74 -7.68
C MET A 85 16.53 -18.60 -7.02
N VAL A 86 16.36 -18.38 -5.72
CA VAL A 86 17.09 -17.36 -4.98
C VAL A 86 18.59 -17.64 -4.98
N GLU A 87 18.99 -18.90 -4.76
CA GLU A 87 20.40 -19.32 -4.85
C GLU A 87 20.95 -19.10 -6.25
N GLY A 88 20.19 -19.45 -7.29
CA GLY A 88 20.57 -19.26 -8.68
C GLY A 88 20.76 -17.79 -9.06
N LEU A 89 19.82 -16.93 -8.65
CA LEU A 89 19.89 -15.48 -8.86
C LEU A 89 21.02 -14.82 -8.03
N SER A 90 21.36 -15.37 -6.87
CA SER A 90 22.41 -14.80 -6.00
C SER A 90 23.83 -15.00 -6.53
N HIS A 91 24.03 -15.88 -7.52
CA HIS A 91 25.34 -16.14 -8.12
C HIS A 91 25.34 -15.70 -9.59
N CYS A 92 26.46 -15.16 -10.07
CA CYS A 92 26.56 -14.83 -11.49
C CYS A 92 26.60 -16.11 -12.33
N GLN A 93 25.50 -16.36 -13.06
CA GLN A 93 25.37 -17.45 -14.03
C GLN A 93 25.19 -16.90 -15.45
N CYS A 94 25.43 -15.60 -15.65
CA CYS A 94 25.42 -15.00 -16.97
C CYS A 94 26.54 -15.64 -17.80
N GLY A 95 26.19 -16.21 -18.95
CA GLY A 95 27.20 -16.58 -19.95
C GLY A 95 27.91 -15.34 -20.49
N PRO A 96 28.80 -15.49 -21.49
CA PRO A 96 29.34 -14.34 -22.21
C PRO A 96 28.20 -13.46 -22.70
N LEU A 97 28.20 -12.20 -22.25
CA LEU A 97 27.22 -11.20 -22.64
C LEU A 97 27.80 -10.34 -23.76
N ASP A 98 26.91 -9.71 -24.54
CA ASP A 98 27.33 -8.62 -25.42
C ASP A 98 27.89 -7.47 -24.55
N PRO A 99 28.89 -6.71 -25.02
CA PRO A 99 29.52 -5.65 -24.22
C PRO A 99 28.51 -4.67 -23.62
N ASP A 100 27.46 -4.31 -24.37
CA ASP A 100 26.39 -3.42 -23.90
C ASP A 100 25.55 -4.04 -22.77
N ASP A 101 25.35 -5.36 -22.79
CA ASP A 101 24.61 -6.07 -21.74
C ASP A 101 25.46 -6.21 -20.46
N ASP A 102 26.79 -6.30 -20.60
CA ASP A 102 27.71 -6.40 -19.46
C ASP A 102 27.81 -5.09 -18.66
N LEU A 103 27.53 -3.94 -19.28
CA LEU A 103 27.45 -2.65 -18.58
C LEU A 103 26.43 -2.69 -17.42
N PHE A 104 25.36 -3.48 -17.54
CA PHE A 104 24.39 -3.63 -16.45
C PHE A 104 24.93 -4.39 -15.24
N HIS A 105 25.96 -5.23 -15.38
CA HIS A 105 26.68 -5.74 -14.22
C HIS A 105 27.39 -4.61 -13.47
N GLY A 106 28.03 -3.69 -14.21
CA GLY A 106 28.68 -2.51 -13.63
C GLY A 106 27.69 -1.67 -12.82
N PHE A 107 26.56 -1.29 -13.43
CA PHE A 107 25.51 -0.53 -12.74
C PHE A 107 24.94 -1.27 -11.52
N GLY A 108 24.79 -2.60 -11.63
CA GLY A 108 24.33 -3.42 -10.52
C GLY A 108 25.30 -3.44 -9.33
N GLU A 109 26.61 -3.39 -9.58
CA GLU A 109 27.66 -3.29 -8.55
C GLU A 109 27.69 -1.90 -7.93
N GLU A 110 27.71 -0.85 -8.75
CA GLU A 110 27.74 0.54 -8.31
C GLU A 110 26.56 0.84 -7.38
N ALA A 111 25.34 0.47 -7.78
CA ALA A 111 24.16 0.63 -6.95
C ALA A 111 24.25 -0.16 -5.61
N LEU A 112 24.93 -1.32 -5.60
CA LEU A 112 25.18 -2.07 -4.36
C LEU A 112 26.21 -1.35 -3.46
N GLU A 113 27.27 -0.79 -4.03
CA GLU A 113 28.27 -0.03 -3.29
C GLU A 113 27.65 1.21 -2.64
N GLU A 114 26.81 1.95 -3.36
CA GLU A 114 26.05 3.08 -2.83
C GLU A 114 25.17 2.66 -1.65
N GLU A 115 24.41 1.57 -1.82
CA GLU A 115 23.51 1.09 -0.77
C GLU A 115 24.28 0.58 0.45
N SER A 116 25.44 -0.04 0.23
CA SER A 116 26.35 -0.48 1.28
C SER A 116 26.92 0.70 2.07
N ALA A 117 27.24 1.80 1.39
CA ALA A 117 27.67 3.04 2.01
C ALA A 117 26.58 3.65 2.90
N ARG A 118 25.30 3.59 2.48
CA ARG A 118 24.15 4.07 3.26
C ARG A 118 23.88 3.24 4.53
N HIS A 119 24.24 1.96 4.53
CA HIS A 119 23.89 1.02 5.59
C HIS A 119 25.04 0.68 6.56
N HIS A 120 26.11 1.48 6.59
CA HIS A 120 27.24 1.34 7.52
C HIS A 120 27.81 -0.10 7.63
N GLY A 121 27.87 -0.84 6.52
CA GLY A 121 28.62 -2.10 6.43
C GLY A 121 27.86 -3.40 6.75
N ASP A 122 26.54 -3.37 6.98
CA ASP A 122 25.74 -4.60 7.21
C ASP A 122 25.35 -5.36 5.90
N VAL A 123 26.17 -5.28 4.85
CA VAL A 123 25.76 -5.65 3.48
C VAL A 123 26.54 -6.83 2.88
N SER A 124 27.44 -7.45 3.63
CA SER A 124 28.48 -8.36 3.11
C SER A 124 28.06 -9.76 2.61
N THR A 125 26.81 -10.01 2.20
CA THR A 125 26.39 -11.34 1.73
C THR A 125 25.64 -11.32 0.39
N ALA A 126 25.86 -12.35 -0.45
CA ALA A 126 25.22 -12.57 -1.76
C ALA A 126 23.68 -12.47 -1.83
N PRO A 127 22.89 -12.63 -0.74
CA PRO A 127 21.47 -12.28 -0.74
C PRO A 127 21.15 -10.80 -1.05
N THR A 128 22.13 -9.88 -1.01
CA THR A 128 21.86 -8.44 -1.17
C THR A 128 21.35 -8.05 -2.54
N HIS A 129 21.98 -8.47 -3.65
CA HIS A 129 21.50 -8.08 -4.98
C HIS A 129 20.09 -8.61 -5.27
N PHE A 130 19.81 -9.86 -4.87
CA PHE A 130 18.48 -10.43 -5.04
C PHE A 130 17.44 -9.60 -4.28
N ARG A 131 17.73 -9.24 -3.04
CA ARG A 131 16.91 -8.37 -2.21
C ARG A 131 16.69 -7.00 -2.84
N MET A 132 17.75 -6.34 -3.33
CA MET A 132 17.65 -5.03 -3.98
C MET A 132 16.81 -5.11 -5.26
N LEU A 133 17.02 -6.16 -6.06
CA LEU A 133 16.20 -6.45 -7.22
C LEU A 133 14.71 -6.54 -6.84
N MET A 134 14.36 -7.32 -5.81
CA MET A 134 12.97 -7.48 -5.39
C MET A 134 12.34 -6.16 -4.94
N ASN A 135 13.10 -5.31 -4.24
CA ASN A 135 12.64 -3.97 -3.90
C ASN A 135 12.40 -3.13 -5.16
N LEU A 136 13.36 -3.10 -6.08
CA LEU A 136 13.30 -2.29 -7.29
C LEU A 136 12.20 -2.69 -8.27
N ILE A 137 11.93 -3.99 -8.43
CA ILE A 137 10.79 -4.42 -9.26
C ILE A 137 9.46 -4.08 -8.58
N SER A 138 9.41 -4.05 -7.25
CA SER A 138 8.17 -3.83 -6.51
C SER A 138 7.74 -2.37 -6.48
N VAL A 139 8.68 -1.42 -6.45
CA VAL A 139 8.39 0.03 -6.39
C VAL A 139 7.50 0.51 -7.55
N PRO A 140 7.83 0.29 -8.84
CA PRO A 140 6.98 0.75 -9.93
C PRO A 140 5.63 0.02 -9.96
N ILE A 141 5.61 -1.27 -9.58
CA ILE A 141 4.35 -2.03 -9.46
C ILE A 141 3.45 -1.40 -8.40
N LEU A 142 4.00 -1.08 -7.22
CA LEU A 142 3.29 -0.43 -6.13
C LEU A 142 2.72 0.92 -6.55
N GLN A 143 3.56 1.80 -7.11
CA GLN A 143 3.16 3.12 -7.59
C GLN A 143 2.02 3.05 -8.62
N ILE A 144 2.10 2.09 -9.54
CA ILE A 144 1.02 1.85 -10.51
C ILE A 144 -0.24 1.39 -9.78
N LEU A 145 -0.16 0.38 -8.91
CA LEU A 145 -1.34 -0.18 -8.23
C LEU A 145 -2.03 0.84 -7.30
N GLU A 146 -1.28 1.74 -6.67
CA GLU A 146 -1.82 2.79 -5.79
C GLU A 146 -2.54 3.91 -6.55
N THR A 147 -2.12 4.18 -7.78
CA THR A 147 -2.73 5.22 -8.64
C THR A 147 -3.86 4.68 -9.52
N VAL A 148 -3.93 3.37 -9.71
CA VAL A 148 -4.96 2.72 -10.49
C VAL A 148 -6.33 2.89 -9.84
N ASN A 149 -7.31 3.35 -10.62
CA ASN A 149 -8.70 3.35 -10.22
C ASN A 149 -9.32 1.98 -10.53
N PRO A 150 -9.69 1.16 -9.53
CA PRO A 150 -10.20 -0.19 -9.78
C PRO A 150 -11.50 -0.19 -10.60
N ILE A 151 -12.26 0.91 -10.57
CA ILE A 151 -13.48 1.07 -11.39
C ILE A 151 -13.15 1.11 -12.87
N LYS A 152 -12.00 1.67 -13.25
CA LYS A 152 -11.54 1.72 -14.64
C LYS A 152 -11.11 0.33 -15.14
N LEU A 153 -10.44 -0.46 -14.30
CA LEU A 153 -9.98 -1.82 -14.65
C LEU A 153 -11.11 -2.77 -15.05
N VAL A 154 -12.28 -2.64 -14.42
CA VAL A 154 -13.43 -3.49 -14.77
C VAL A 154 -14.11 -3.03 -16.07
N LYS A 155 -13.99 -1.74 -16.42
CA LYS A 155 -14.76 -1.14 -17.52
C LYS A 155 -14.03 -1.15 -18.86
N PHE A 156 -12.71 -1.25 -18.89
CA PHE A 156 -11.90 -1.02 -20.08
C PHE A 156 -11.07 -2.25 -20.43
N ARG A 157 -11.14 -2.68 -21.71
CA ARG A 157 -10.24 -3.68 -22.31
C ARG A 157 -9.69 -3.11 -23.63
N GLY A 158 -9.06 -1.94 -23.54
CA GLY A 158 -8.44 -1.31 -24.70
C GLY A 158 -7.12 -2.02 -25.04
N ARG A 159 -6.80 -2.16 -26.33
CA ARG A 159 -5.54 -2.80 -26.77
C ARG A 159 -4.27 -1.99 -26.45
N ASN A 160 -4.40 -0.72 -26.05
CA ASN A 160 -3.29 0.20 -25.79
C ASN A 160 -3.29 0.77 -24.36
N SER A 161 -3.89 0.09 -23.38
CA SER A 161 -3.85 0.56 -21.99
C SER A 161 -2.53 0.18 -21.31
N LYS A 162 -1.95 1.12 -20.55
CA LYS A 162 -0.84 0.84 -19.62
C LYS A 162 -1.25 -0.27 -18.64
N TRP A 163 -0.30 -1.08 -18.19
CA TRP A 163 -0.55 -2.10 -17.17
C TRP A 163 -0.93 -1.42 -15.84
N PRO A 164 -1.87 -1.99 -15.05
CA PRO A 164 -2.77 -3.08 -15.41
C PRO A 164 -3.89 -2.59 -16.34
N ALA A 165 -4.16 -3.35 -17.40
CA ALA A 165 -5.26 -3.08 -18.32
C ALA A 165 -6.59 -3.64 -17.79
N SER A 166 -6.51 -4.67 -16.93
CA SER A 166 -7.63 -5.43 -16.42
C SER A 166 -7.30 -6.03 -15.04
N LEU A 167 -8.31 -6.62 -14.39
CA LEU A 167 -8.08 -7.39 -13.16
C LEU A 167 -7.30 -8.68 -13.42
N ASP A 168 -7.43 -9.26 -14.62
CA ASP A 168 -6.73 -10.48 -15.02
C ASP A 168 -5.21 -10.24 -15.08
N ASP A 169 -4.77 -8.99 -15.21
CA ASP A 169 -3.35 -8.63 -15.17
C ASP A 169 -2.77 -8.61 -13.75
N ILE A 170 -3.61 -8.43 -12.73
CA ILE A 170 -3.23 -8.41 -11.30
C ILE A 170 -3.50 -9.78 -10.66
N ILE A 171 -4.57 -10.46 -11.09
CA ILE A 171 -4.95 -11.81 -10.65
C ILE A 171 -5.04 -12.69 -11.90
N PRO A 172 -3.90 -13.19 -12.43
CA PRO A 172 -3.88 -14.03 -13.61
C PRO A 172 -4.84 -15.22 -13.46
N PRO A 173 -5.72 -15.51 -14.44
CA PRO A 173 -6.68 -16.61 -14.35
C PRO A 173 -6.02 -17.98 -14.13
N SER A 174 -4.77 -18.15 -14.59
CA SER A 174 -3.97 -19.36 -14.38
C SER A 174 -3.53 -19.56 -12.92
N LEU A 175 -3.45 -18.48 -12.14
CA LEU A 175 -3.09 -18.50 -10.72
C LEU A 175 -4.35 -18.45 -9.85
N GLY A 176 -5.24 -17.49 -10.11
CA GLY A 176 -6.37 -17.20 -9.24
C GLY A 176 -5.95 -16.54 -7.91
N PRO A 177 -6.92 -15.98 -7.16
CA PRO A 177 -6.64 -15.19 -5.96
C PRO A 177 -5.94 -15.99 -4.85
N GLU A 178 -6.29 -17.27 -4.68
CA GLU A 178 -5.69 -18.13 -3.65
C GLU A 178 -4.19 -18.34 -3.88
N ASN A 179 -3.79 -18.59 -5.12
CA ASN A 179 -2.37 -18.78 -5.42
C ASN A 179 -1.61 -17.46 -5.41
N THR A 180 -2.20 -16.34 -5.83
CA THR A 180 -1.58 -15.01 -5.67
C THR A 180 -1.28 -14.72 -4.20
N VAL A 181 -2.26 -14.92 -3.30
CA VAL A 181 -2.06 -14.71 -1.85
C VAL A 181 -1.01 -15.67 -1.29
N LYS A 182 -1.03 -16.96 -1.68
CA LYS A 182 -0.02 -17.94 -1.24
C LYS A 182 1.39 -17.58 -1.71
N SER A 183 1.56 -17.08 -2.93
CA SER A 183 2.85 -16.61 -3.43
C SER A 183 3.37 -15.43 -2.62
N MET A 184 2.51 -14.45 -2.30
CA MET A 184 2.87 -13.33 -1.43
C MET A 184 3.22 -13.80 -0.01
N GLU A 185 2.45 -14.74 0.54
CA GLU A 185 2.73 -15.34 1.85
C GLU A 185 4.08 -16.08 1.87
N GLN A 186 4.43 -16.75 0.78
CA GLN A 186 5.73 -17.42 0.63
C GLN A 186 6.88 -16.40 0.68
N TRP A 187 6.76 -15.29 -0.05
CA TRP A 187 7.72 -14.19 0.01
C TRP A 187 7.86 -13.59 1.40
N ILE A 188 6.72 -13.32 2.05
CA ILE A 188 6.66 -12.78 3.41
C ILE A 188 7.35 -13.73 4.39
N SER A 189 7.21 -15.04 4.22
CA SER A 189 7.80 -16.04 5.12
C SER A 189 9.30 -16.22 4.89
N TYR A 190 9.74 -16.21 3.62
CA TYR A 190 11.11 -16.56 3.22
C TYR A 190 12.15 -15.47 3.51
N MET A 191 11.83 -14.20 3.27
CA MET A 191 12.80 -13.09 3.37
C MET A 191 13.05 -12.64 4.80
N SER A 192 14.17 -12.00 5.17
CA SER A 192 14.33 -11.47 6.55
C SER A 192 13.38 -10.28 6.84
N ILE A 193 13.24 -9.88 8.11
CA ILE A 193 12.26 -8.86 8.56
C ILE A 193 12.37 -7.56 7.75
N SER A 194 13.58 -7.05 7.55
CA SER A 194 13.82 -5.82 6.79
C SER A 194 13.40 -5.91 5.32
N HIS A 195 13.34 -7.12 4.75
CA HIS A 195 13.15 -7.32 3.31
C HIS A 195 11.80 -7.93 2.95
N ARG A 196 10.99 -8.35 3.91
CA ARG A 196 9.64 -8.89 3.64
C ARG A 196 8.55 -7.81 3.58
N LEU A 197 8.90 -6.54 3.83
CA LEU A 197 7.93 -5.45 3.92
C LEU A 197 7.37 -5.02 2.56
N TRP A 198 8.19 -5.01 1.49
CA TRP A 198 7.70 -4.78 0.13
C TRP A 198 6.61 -5.79 -0.25
N ALA A 199 6.72 -7.04 0.20
CA ALA A 199 5.74 -8.08 -0.08
C ALA A 199 4.42 -7.85 0.68
N ILE A 200 4.50 -7.35 1.93
CA ILE A 200 3.31 -6.94 2.70
C ILE A 200 2.63 -5.75 2.03
N GLU A 201 3.42 -4.76 1.63
CA GLU A 201 2.93 -3.55 0.96
C GLU A 201 2.29 -3.87 -0.39
N LEU A 202 2.95 -4.72 -1.19
CA LEU A 202 2.42 -5.16 -2.48
C LEU A 202 1.14 -5.98 -2.32
N LEU A 203 1.07 -6.84 -1.31
CA LEU A 203 -0.18 -7.54 -0.99
C LEU A 203 -1.28 -6.55 -0.57
N GLY A 204 -0.93 -5.49 0.16
CA GLY A 204 -1.84 -4.38 0.49
C GLY A 204 -2.33 -3.63 -0.75
N ALA A 205 -1.46 -3.33 -1.71
CA ALA A 205 -1.82 -2.69 -2.97
C ALA A 205 -2.72 -3.60 -3.82
N ILE A 206 -2.37 -4.89 -3.97
CA ILE A 206 -3.21 -5.90 -4.63
C ILE A 206 -4.58 -6.00 -3.95
N ALA A 207 -4.61 -6.05 -2.61
CA ALA A 207 -5.86 -6.11 -1.85
C ALA A 207 -6.69 -4.83 -1.96
N SER A 208 -6.06 -3.67 -2.11
CA SER A 208 -6.78 -2.41 -2.34
C SER A 208 -7.43 -2.37 -3.71
N THR A 209 -6.76 -2.94 -4.73
CA THR A 209 -7.23 -2.91 -6.13
C THR A 209 -8.17 -4.06 -6.48
N CYS A 210 -7.91 -5.26 -5.96
CA CYS A 210 -8.64 -6.50 -6.27
C CYS A 210 -9.37 -7.08 -5.04
N ARG A 211 -9.80 -6.22 -4.12
CA ARG A 211 -10.24 -6.62 -2.78
C ARG A 211 -11.20 -7.79 -2.73
N SER A 212 -12.29 -7.76 -3.50
CA SER A 212 -13.31 -8.81 -3.40
C SER A 212 -12.85 -10.16 -3.94
N LEU A 213 -11.76 -10.20 -4.71
CA LEU A 213 -11.16 -11.44 -5.21
C LEU A 213 -10.17 -12.00 -4.19
N VAL A 214 -9.25 -11.18 -3.67
CA VAL A 214 -8.15 -11.67 -2.81
C VAL A 214 -8.49 -11.75 -1.33
N PHE A 215 -9.43 -10.94 -0.84
CA PHE A 215 -9.73 -10.91 0.59
C PHE A 215 -10.18 -12.26 1.15
N PRO A 216 -11.08 -13.04 0.49
CA PRO A 216 -11.42 -14.38 0.96
C PRO A 216 -10.19 -15.28 1.13
N ALA A 217 -9.25 -15.24 0.17
CA ALA A 217 -8.01 -15.99 0.23
C ALA A 217 -7.09 -15.53 1.38
N ILE A 218 -7.00 -14.21 1.63
CA ILE A 218 -6.25 -13.66 2.78
C ILE A 218 -6.84 -14.17 4.10
N MET A 219 -8.16 -14.15 4.26
CA MET A 219 -8.83 -14.61 5.48
C MET A 219 -8.79 -16.12 5.68
N GLN A 220 -8.74 -16.89 4.60
CA GLN A 220 -8.61 -18.34 4.65
C GLN A 220 -7.18 -18.81 4.93
N SER A 221 -6.17 -17.94 4.78
CA SER A 221 -4.79 -18.31 5.12
C SER A 221 -4.63 -18.42 6.64
N PRO A 222 -4.23 -19.60 7.17
CA PRO A 222 -4.04 -19.80 8.59
C PRO A 222 -2.75 -19.13 9.12
N THR A 223 -1.84 -18.73 8.22
CA THR A 223 -0.46 -18.36 8.56
C THR A 223 -0.08 -16.94 8.14
N LEU A 224 -0.81 -16.32 7.21
CA LEU A 224 -0.51 -14.98 6.69
C LEU A 224 -0.68 -13.87 7.73
N ILE A 225 -1.91 -13.66 8.24
CA ILE A 225 -2.19 -12.63 9.27
C ILE A 225 -1.32 -12.82 10.51
N PRO A 226 -1.14 -14.04 11.06
CA PRO A 226 -0.29 -14.26 12.22
C PRO A 226 1.17 -13.91 11.95
N THR A 227 1.66 -14.20 10.74
CA THR A 227 3.02 -13.86 10.34
C THR A 227 3.20 -12.35 10.21
N ILE A 228 2.26 -11.63 9.59
CA ILE A 228 2.29 -10.15 9.51
C ILE A 228 2.26 -9.53 10.92
N LEU A 229 1.44 -10.04 11.82
CA LEU A 229 1.38 -9.56 13.22
C LEU A 229 2.69 -9.83 13.98
N ARG A 230 3.31 -10.98 13.77
CA ARG A 230 4.64 -11.29 14.35
C ARG A 230 5.72 -10.34 13.82
N ILE A 231 5.66 -9.99 12.54
CA ILE A 231 6.59 -9.03 11.93
C ILE A 231 6.39 -7.64 12.54
N ALA A 232 5.14 -7.17 12.66
CA ALA A 232 4.83 -5.90 13.31
C ALA A 232 5.33 -5.86 14.76
N ALA A 233 5.11 -6.93 15.53
CA ALA A 233 5.64 -7.06 16.89
C ALA A 233 7.18 -7.01 16.93
N GLY A 234 7.86 -7.67 15.99
CA GLY A 234 9.31 -7.62 15.85
C GLY A 234 9.84 -6.21 15.56
N VAL A 235 9.18 -5.47 14.65
CA VAL A 235 9.51 -4.06 14.35
C VAL A 235 9.34 -3.19 15.60
N CYS A 236 8.26 -3.36 16.36
CA CYS A 236 8.05 -2.64 17.62
C CYS A 236 9.09 -2.98 18.68
N ALA A 237 9.48 -4.25 18.80
CA ALA A 237 10.49 -4.69 19.76
C ALA A 237 11.88 -4.12 19.42
N GLU A 238 12.27 -4.18 18.15
CA GLU A 238 13.52 -3.59 17.65
C GLU A 238 13.58 -2.08 17.96
N ALA A 239 12.51 -1.34 17.64
CA ALA A 239 12.44 0.08 17.95
C ALA A 239 12.49 0.37 19.45
N THR A 240 11.80 -0.43 20.28
CA THR A 240 11.84 -0.25 21.75
C THR A 240 13.25 -0.44 22.30
N ASN A 241 14.01 -1.39 21.74
CA ASN A 241 15.39 -1.65 22.17
C ASN A 241 16.38 -0.58 21.68
N ASN A 242 16.19 -0.07 20.46
CA ASN A 242 17.13 0.84 19.80
C ASN A 242 16.87 2.32 20.12
N LEU A 243 15.64 2.70 20.43
CA LEU A 243 15.26 4.04 20.88
C LEU A 243 15.58 4.23 22.37
N SER A 244 16.86 4.16 22.71
CA SER A 244 17.39 4.40 24.05
C SER A 244 17.91 5.83 24.18
N PRO A 245 17.69 6.54 25.30
CA PRO A 245 18.29 7.85 25.56
C PRO A 245 19.83 7.88 25.49
N HIS A 246 20.48 6.71 25.54
CA HIS A 246 21.94 6.57 25.46
C HIS A 246 22.47 6.38 24.03
N SER A 247 21.60 6.18 23.05
CA SER A 247 21.97 6.07 21.64
C SER A 247 22.42 7.42 21.08
N SER A 248 23.29 7.40 20.07
CA SER A 248 23.69 8.64 19.38
C SER A 248 22.49 9.27 18.66
N THR A 249 22.51 10.60 18.49
CA THR A 249 21.50 11.36 17.73
C THR A 249 21.28 10.75 16.34
N GLN A 250 22.36 10.40 15.63
CA GLN A 250 22.27 9.80 14.30
C GLN A 250 21.54 8.45 14.35
N THR A 251 21.94 7.56 15.25
CA THR A 251 21.30 6.24 15.43
C THR A 251 19.82 6.38 15.78
N LEU A 252 19.44 7.36 16.60
CA LEU A 252 18.06 7.62 16.98
C LEU A 252 17.22 8.09 15.78
N THR A 253 17.73 9.04 15.00
CA THR A 253 17.08 9.52 13.76
C THR A 253 16.89 8.40 12.75
N GLU A 254 17.94 7.61 12.48
CA GLU A 254 17.85 6.47 11.55
C GLU A 254 16.86 5.41 12.04
N THR A 255 16.88 5.10 13.33
CA THR A 255 15.93 4.13 13.93
C THR A 255 14.49 4.64 13.85
N ALA A 256 14.26 5.92 14.12
CA ALA A 256 12.94 6.53 14.05
C ALA A 256 12.39 6.53 12.61
N ASN A 257 13.22 6.92 11.63
CA ASN A 257 12.84 6.92 10.22
C ASN A 257 12.55 5.51 9.70
N ARG A 258 13.43 4.54 9.98
CA ARG A 258 13.19 3.13 9.63
C ARG A 258 11.91 2.61 10.28
N LEU A 259 11.64 2.96 11.54
CA LEU A 259 10.39 2.54 12.19
C LEU A 259 9.16 3.07 11.45
N VAL A 260 9.14 4.37 11.10
CA VAL A 260 8.03 5.01 10.37
C VAL A 260 7.82 4.34 9.01
N GLU A 261 8.88 4.11 8.25
CA GLU A 261 8.82 3.44 6.95
C GLU A 261 8.23 2.03 7.08
N ARG A 262 8.78 1.21 7.99
CA ARG A 262 8.34 -0.19 8.16
C ARG A 262 6.89 -0.28 8.64
N LEU A 263 6.47 0.61 9.54
CA LEU A 263 5.08 0.68 9.99
C LEU A 263 4.14 1.17 8.90
N SER A 264 4.62 1.98 7.95
CA SER A 264 3.84 2.42 6.79
C SER A 264 3.48 1.25 5.88
N SER A 265 4.43 0.38 5.53
CA SER A 265 4.15 -0.83 4.73
C SER A 265 3.14 -1.76 5.42
N ILE A 266 3.27 -1.95 6.73
CA ILE A 266 2.32 -2.76 7.53
C ILE A 266 0.94 -2.10 7.56
N ASN A 267 0.88 -0.79 7.76
CA ASN A 267 -0.36 -0.03 7.78
C ASN A 267 -1.06 -0.05 6.43
N SER A 268 -0.33 0.03 5.30
CA SER A 268 -0.90 -0.09 3.96
C SER A 268 -1.65 -1.41 3.77
N PHE A 269 -1.10 -2.53 4.27
CA PHE A 269 -1.82 -3.80 4.29
C PHE A 269 -3.08 -3.75 5.15
N PHE A 270 -3.01 -3.28 6.40
CA PHE A 270 -4.18 -3.19 7.29
C PHE A 270 -5.25 -2.25 6.73
N ARG A 271 -4.88 -1.12 6.13
CA ARG A 271 -5.81 -0.23 5.42
C ARG A 271 -6.51 -0.96 4.28
N ALA A 272 -5.80 -1.79 3.53
CA ALA A 272 -6.37 -2.56 2.43
C ALA A 272 -7.40 -3.61 2.88
N ILE A 273 -7.24 -4.19 4.08
CA ILE A 273 -8.11 -5.25 4.62
C ILE A 273 -9.15 -4.74 5.64
N SER A 274 -8.95 -3.59 6.28
CA SER A 274 -9.87 -3.01 7.28
C SER A 274 -10.57 -1.75 6.78
N GLY A 275 -10.12 -1.20 5.64
CA GLY A 275 -10.61 0.06 5.11
C GLY A 275 -12.10 0.06 4.70
N PRO A 276 -12.67 1.26 4.51
CA PRO A 276 -14.11 1.48 4.26
C PRO A 276 -14.65 0.84 2.96
N SER A 277 -13.76 0.42 2.06
CA SER A 277 -14.10 -0.36 0.87
C SER A 277 -14.45 -1.82 1.19
N GLY A 278 -14.19 -2.27 2.43
CA GLY A 278 -14.57 -3.57 2.95
C GLY A 278 -16.06 -3.72 3.16
N SER A 279 -16.55 -4.95 3.02
CA SER A 279 -17.89 -5.25 3.51
C SER A 279 -17.90 -5.20 5.04
N PRO A 280 -18.95 -4.66 5.66
CA PRO A 280 -19.05 -4.63 7.12
C PRO A 280 -18.90 -6.02 7.77
N ASP A 281 -19.44 -7.09 7.18
CA ASP A 281 -19.32 -8.50 7.64
C ASP A 281 -17.90 -9.08 7.56
N MET A 282 -16.93 -8.31 7.04
CA MET A 282 -15.57 -8.81 6.84
C MET A 282 -14.74 -8.68 8.10
N LEU A 283 -15.07 -7.73 8.98
CA LEU A 283 -14.49 -7.70 10.31
C LEU A 283 -14.96 -8.90 11.13
N ASP A 284 -16.22 -9.33 10.98
CA ASP A 284 -16.73 -10.57 11.61
C ASP A 284 -15.98 -11.83 11.16
N LYS A 285 -15.42 -11.81 9.95
CA LYS A 285 -14.60 -12.91 9.44
C LYS A 285 -13.22 -12.98 10.06
N PHE A 286 -12.76 -11.96 10.80
CA PHE A 286 -11.55 -12.09 11.60
C PHE A 286 -11.86 -12.95 12.83
N PRO A 287 -11.17 -14.10 13.00
CA PRO A 287 -11.16 -14.80 14.28
C PRO A 287 -10.90 -13.82 15.43
N ILE A 288 -11.70 -13.90 16.49
CA ILE A 288 -11.64 -13.01 17.67
C ILE A 288 -10.19 -12.86 18.18
N GLN A 289 -9.45 -13.97 18.21
CA GLN A 289 -8.03 -14.00 18.60
C GLN A 289 -7.16 -13.02 17.79
N TRP A 290 -7.38 -12.87 16.47
CA TRP A 290 -6.61 -11.93 15.66
C TRP A 290 -7.05 -10.49 15.90
N LYS A 291 -8.34 -10.24 16.14
CA LYS A 291 -8.82 -8.89 16.49
C LYS A 291 -8.11 -8.38 17.76
N THR A 292 -8.02 -9.21 18.80
CA THR A 292 -7.29 -8.86 20.04
C THR A 292 -5.80 -8.56 19.78
N VAL A 293 -5.12 -9.39 18.99
CA VAL A 293 -3.69 -9.19 18.69
C VAL A 293 -3.48 -7.93 17.84
N ILE A 294 -4.36 -7.64 16.87
CA ILE A 294 -4.30 -6.40 16.08
C ILE A 294 -4.45 -5.19 17.00
N VAL A 295 -5.42 -5.21 17.91
CA VAL A 295 -5.67 -4.14 18.88
C VAL A 295 -4.44 -3.90 19.77
N GLN A 296 -3.85 -4.96 20.31
CA GLN A 296 -2.62 -4.87 21.12
C GLN A 296 -1.44 -4.30 20.31
N MET A 297 -1.30 -4.72 19.06
CA MET A 297 -0.27 -4.21 18.14
C MET A 297 -0.48 -2.73 17.83
N CYS A 298 -1.70 -2.31 17.45
CA CYS A 298 -2.06 -0.91 17.20
C CYS A 298 -1.73 -0.04 18.41
N ASN A 299 -2.11 -0.48 19.61
CA ASN A 299 -1.77 0.21 20.86
C ASN A 299 -0.26 0.38 21.02
N LYS A 300 0.51 -0.71 20.91
CA LYS A 300 1.98 -0.66 21.08
C LYS A 300 2.63 0.29 20.07
N VAL A 301 2.18 0.28 18.81
CA VAL A 301 2.65 1.20 17.77
C VAL A 301 2.38 2.65 18.16
N ILE A 302 1.15 2.98 18.56
CA ILE A 302 0.76 4.35 18.96
C ILE A 302 1.62 4.84 20.13
N GLN A 303 1.85 3.99 21.13
CA GLN A 303 2.72 4.33 22.27
C GLN A 303 4.15 4.67 21.84
N ILE A 304 4.73 3.87 20.94
CA ILE A 304 6.10 4.12 20.44
C ILE A 304 6.14 5.43 19.65
N LEU A 305 5.23 5.64 18.68
CA LEU A 305 5.19 6.82 17.83
C LEU A 305 4.97 8.13 18.61
N ARG A 306 4.35 8.05 19.78
CA ARG A 306 4.14 9.18 20.70
C ARG A 306 5.26 9.40 21.72
N SER A 307 6.22 8.48 21.82
CA SER A 307 7.32 8.64 22.77
C SER A 307 8.06 9.97 22.53
N PRO A 308 8.60 10.62 23.58
CA PRO A 308 9.35 11.87 23.42
C PRO A 308 10.50 11.76 22.42
N LEU A 309 11.16 10.60 22.36
CA LEU A 309 12.21 10.32 21.38
C LEU A 309 11.65 10.33 19.95
N MET A 310 10.53 9.67 19.67
CA MET A 310 9.92 9.73 18.34
C MET A 310 9.46 11.15 17.96
N VAL A 311 8.97 11.94 18.92
CA VAL A 311 8.64 13.36 18.68
C VAL A 311 9.86 14.16 18.28
N GLN A 312 10.99 13.93 18.96
CA GLN A 312 12.23 14.64 18.70
C GLN A 312 12.88 14.24 17.36
N TYR A 313 12.92 12.95 17.07
CA TYR A 313 13.75 12.40 15.97
C TYR A 313 12.96 12.08 14.69
N ALA A 314 11.62 12.06 14.73
CA ALA A 314 10.77 11.94 13.54
C ALA A 314 9.52 12.84 13.63
N PRO A 315 9.67 14.17 13.73
CA PRO A 315 8.55 15.08 13.99
C PRO A 315 7.53 15.20 12.84
N GLY A 316 7.81 14.67 11.64
CA GLY A 316 7.04 14.93 10.42
C GLY A 316 5.62 14.34 10.35
N GLU A 317 4.83 14.84 9.40
CA GLU A 317 3.43 14.45 9.15
C GLU A 317 3.25 12.94 8.96
N HIS A 318 4.18 12.26 8.31
CA HIS A 318 4.13 10.79 8.12
C HIS A 318 3.94 10.03 9.45
N ARG A 319 4.58 10.48 10.53
CA ARG A 319 4.40 9.88 11.86
C ARG A 319 2.99 10.13 12.41
N LEU A 320 2.47 11.34 12.23
CA LEU A 320 1.12 11.70 12.67
C LEU A 320 0.07 10.91 11.88
N ASP A 321 0.28 10.71 10.58
CA ASP A 321 -0.58 9.89 9.75
C ASP A 321 -0.62 8.43 10.20
N LEU A 322 0.53 7.85 10.57
CA LEU A 322 0.54 6.52 11.17
C LEU A 322 -0.25 6.48 12.48
N ILE A 323 -0.08 7.47 13.36
CA ILE A 323 -0.89 7.55 14.58
C ILE A 323 -2.39 7.62 14.24
N ARG A 324 -2.79 8.44 13.26
CA ARG A 324 -4.18 8.52 12.77
C ARG A 324 -4.70 7.17 12.30
N TYR A 325 -3.96 6.48 11.43
CA TYR A 325 -4.39 5.20 10.87
C TYR A 325 -4.43 4.08 11.90
N PHE A 326 -3.42 3.94 12.76
CA PHE A 326 -3.44 2.92 13.80
C PHE A 326 -4.53 3.19 14.84
N THR A 327 -4.82 4.46 15.14
CA THR A 327 -5.95 4.83 16.00
C THR A 327 -7.28 4.48 15.33
N ALA A 328 -7.45 4.77 14.04
CA ALA A 328 -8.65 4.39 13.30
C ALA A 328 -8.86 2.87 13.27
N ASN A 329 -7.80 2.10 13.02
CA ASN A 329 -7.88 0.63 13.08
C ASN A 329 -8.27 0.15 14.49
N LEU A 330 -7.64 0.70 15.54
CA LEU A 330 -7.95 0.36 16.93
C LEU A 330 -9.45 0.50 17.22
N THR A 331 -10.06 1.62 16.86
CA THR A 331 -11.49 1.87 17.05
C THR A 331 -12.36 0.88 16.30
N LEU A 332 -12.03 0.63 15.03
CA LEU A 332 -12.78 -0.30 14.20
C LEU A 332 -12.85 -1.69 14.84
N PHE A 333 -11.79 -2.14 15.51
CA PHE A 333 -11.79 -3.43 16.20
C PHE A 333 -12.43 -3.37 17.60
N ILE A 334 -12.38 -2.25 18.32
CA ILE A 334 -13.05 -2.10 19.62
C ILE A 334 -14.57 -2.13 19.47
N ASP A 335 -15.11 -1.42 18.48
CA ASP A 335 -16.56 -1.36 18.20
C ASP A 335 -17.17 -2.74 17.91
N GLU A 336 -16.33 -3.71 17.52
CA GLU A 336 -16.69 -5.09 17.17
C GLU A 336 -16.76 -6.02 18.39
N GLY A 337 -16.76 -5.47 19.61
CA GLY A 337 -16.93 -6.24 20.85
C GLY A 337 -15.71 -7.08 21.24
N VAL A 338 -14.51 -6.72 20.77
CA VAL A 338 -13.26 -7.35 21.21
C VAL A 338 -13.10 -7.14 22.71
N SER A 339 -12.79 -8.21 23.45
CA SER A 339 -12.54 -8.08 24.89
C SER A 339 -11.43 -7.06 25.13
N MET A 340 -11.71 -6.12 26.04
CA MET A 340 -10.76 -5.09 26.45
C MET A 340 -9.80 -5.57 27.54
N ASP A 341 -9.83 -6.86 27.89
CA ASP A 341 -8.95 -7.44 28.91
C ASP A 341 -7.48 -7.25 28.53
N GLY A 342 -6.74 -6.52 29.37
CA GLY A 342 -5.33 -6.20 29.16
C GLY A 342 -5.06 -4.95 28.31
N ILE A 343 -6.11 -4.24 27.88
CA ILE A 343 -5.99 -2.91 27.26
C ILE A 343 -6.21 -1.86 28.34
N ASP A 344 -5.27 -0.94 28.50
CA ASP A 344 -5.37 0.17 29.43
C ASP A 344 -6.63 1.03 29.11
N PRO A 345 -7.62 1.15 30.02
CA PRO A 345 -8.83 1.93 29.78
C PRO A 345 -8.54 3.40 29.47
N SER A 346 -7.46 3.97 30.03
CA SER A 346 -7.05 5.34 29.71
C SER A 346 -6.62 5.48 28.26
N LEU A 347 -6.10 4.41 27.65
CA LEU A 347 -5.73 4.38 26.25
C LEU A 347 -6.94 4.25 25.33
N ILE A 348 -8.00 3.53 25.75
CA ILE A 348 -9.26 3.48 24.99
C ILE A 348 -9.90 4.87 24.99
N GLN A 349 -10.04 5.46 26.18
CA GLN A 349 -10.57 6.82 26.30
C GLN A 349 -9.69 7.79 25.52
N HIS A 350 -8.37 7.66 25.60
CA HIS A 350 -7.46 8.47 24.82
C HIS A 350 -7.55 8.19 23.32
N ALA A 351 -7.80 6.96 22.86
CA ALA A 351 -8.03 6.65 21.45
C ALA A 351 -9.35 7.24 20.97
N ILE A 352 -10.40 7.22 21.79
CA ILE A 352 -11.69 7.88 21.52
C ILE A 352 -11.52 9.40 21.51
N ASP A 353 -10.90 9.99 22.53
CA ASP A 353 -10.60 11.43 22.59
C ASP A 353 -9.68 11.86 21.44
N GLN A 354 -8.74 11.00 21.06
CA GLN A 354 -7.83 11.25 19.95
C GLN A 354 -8.52 11.03 18.63
N LEU A 355 -9.46 10.10 18.48
CA LEU A 355 -10.35 10.09 17.34
C LEU A 355 -11.12 11.40 17.31
N GLU A 356 -11.78 11.83 18.38
CA GLU A 356 -12.49 13.12 18.41
C GLU A 356 -11.58 14.31 18.04
N ARG A 357 -10.28 14.25 18.37
CA ARG A 357 -9.27 15.26 17.96
C ARG A 357 -8.68 15.06 16.56
N LEU A 358 -8.42 13.82 16.13
CA LEU A 358 -7.80 13.39 14.85
C LEU A 358 -8.82 13.32 13.71
N HIS A 359 -10.09 13.11 14.06
CA HIS A 359 -11.26 13.32 13.23
C HIS A 359 -11.31 14.75 12.68
N GLY A 360 -10.45 15.65 13.18
CA GLY A 360 -10.43 17.04 12.80
C GLY A 360 -11.82 17.65 13.04
N PRO A 361 -12.09 18.81 12.43
CA PRO A 361 -13.47 19.23 12.24
C PRO A 361 -14.24 18.08 11.55
N PRO A 362 -15.53 17.81 11.88
CA PRO A 362 -16.33 16.74 11.26
C PRO A 362 -16.22 16.61 9.72
N LEU A 363 -15.85 17.70 9.04
CA LEU A 363 -15.51 17.76 7.62
C LEU A 363 -14.34 16.83 7.21
N THR A 364 -13.32 16.63 8.04
CA THR A 364 -12.20 15.72 7.73
C THR A 364 -12.66 14.26 7.76
N ILE A 365 -13.47 13.85 8.76
CA ILE A 365 -14.10 12.51 8.74
C ILE A 365 -14.95 12.34 7.48
N LEU A 366 -15.79 13.33 7.20
CA LEU A 366 -16.64 13.31 6.02
C LEU A 366 -15.81 13.13 4.75
N HIS A 367 -14.68 13.83 4.61
CA HIS A 367 -13.79 13.69 3.47
C HIS A 367 -13.28 12.26 3.30
N ILE A 368 -12.77 11.65 4.38
CA ILE A 368 -12.26 10.27 4.38
C ILE A 368 -13.37 9.30 3.97
N LEU A 369 -14.58 9.46 4.52
CA LEU A 369 -15.74 8.64 4.17
C LEU A 369 -16.14 8.80 2.69
N LEU A 370 -16.17 10.04 2.19
CA LEU A 370 -16.48 10.33 0.79
C LEU A 370 -15.47 9.68 -0.16
N LEU A 371 -14.17 9.79 0.12
CA LEU A 371 -13.12 9.12 -0.65
C LEU A 371 -13.28 7.60 -0.60
N GLY A 372 -13.57 7.04 0.58
CA GLY A 372 -13.85 5.63 0.76
C GLY A 372 -15.03 5.15 -0.08
N TRP A 373 -16.16 5.87 -0.08
CA TRP A 373 -17.34 5.50 -0.85
C TRP A 373 -17.17 5.70 -2.36
N LYS A 374 -16.49 6.77 -2.77
CA LYS A 374 -16.21 7.01 -4.18
C LYS A 374 -15.32 5.93 -4.78
N LYS A 375 -14.39 5.40 -3.98
CA LYS A 375 -13.53 4.25 -4.32
C LYS A 375 -14.19 2.90 -4.03
N SER A 376 -15.29 2.87 -3.29
CA SER A 376 -15.99 1.62 -2.96
C SER A 376 -16.48 0.93 -4.22
N LEU A 377 -16.14 -0.34 -4.32
CA LEU A 377 -16.49 -1.22 -5.43
C LEU A 377 -17.73 -2.06 -5.09
N ARG A 378 -18.53 -1.65 -4.11
CA ARG A 378 -19.68 -2.42 -3.60
C ARG A 378 -21.00 -1.71 -3.81
N CYS A 379 -22.08 -2.51 -3.80
CA CYS A 379 -23.42 -1.99 -3.88
C CYS A 379 -23.79 -1.36 -2.54
N PHE A 380 -24.29 -0.12 -2.56
CA PHE A 380 -24.74 0.59 -1.35
C PHE A 380 -26.08 0.06 -0.80
N ALA A 381 -26.73 -0.85 -1.52
CA ALA A 381 -28.03 -1.36 -1.13
C ALA A 381 -27.93 -2.45 -0.07
N MET A 382 -28.88 -2.41 0.87
CA MET A 382 -28.93 -3.35 1.98
C MET A 382 -29.01 -4.79 1.48
N ASN A 383 -28.24 -5.69 2.09
CA ASN A 383 -28.21 -7.12 1.78
C ASN A 383 -27.90 -7.40 0.30
N CYS A 384 -26.93 -6.67 -0.26
CA CYS A 384 -26.44 -6.91 -1.62
C CYS A 384 -24.94 -7.13 -1.60
N ASP A 385 -24.52 -8.38 -1.79
CA ASP A 385 -23.12 -8.78 -1.79
C ASP A 385 -22.41 -8.48 -3.12
N ASN A 386 -23.13 -7.90 -4.08
CA ASN A 386 -22.57 -7.55 -5.37
C ASN A 386 -21.49 -6.46 -5.19
N SER A 387 -20.31 -6.80 -5.68
CA SER A 387 -19.20 -5.91 -5.96
C SER A 387 -19.06 -5.69 -7.46
N LEU A 388 -18.26 -4.70 -7.85
CA LEU A 388 -17.92 -4.42 -9.24
C LEU A 388 -17.29 -5.66 -9.91
N HIS A 389 -16.62 -6.51 -9.13
CA HIS A 389 -15.97 -7.72 -9.62
C HIS A 389 -16.94 -8.90 -9.76
N THR A 390 -18.02 -8.93 -8.97
CA THR A 390 -18.98 -10.06 -8.95
C THR A 390 -20.23 -9.79 -9.79
N ALA A 391 -20.57 -8.52 -10.02
CA ALA A 391 -21.65 -8.21 -10.95
C ALA A 391 -21.18 -8.36 -12.40
N SER A 392 -21.98 -9.04 -13.21
CA SER A 392 -21.79 -9.16 -14.66
C SER A 392 -22.01 -7.85 -15.44
N HIS A 393 -22.37 -6.76 -14.76
CA HIS A 393 -22.80 -5.51 -15.38
C HIS A 393 -22.29 -4.27 -14.63
N LYS A 394 -22.36 -3.13 -15.33
CA LYS A 394 -21.83 -1.86 -14.83
C LYS A 394 -22.66 -1.34 -13.66
N PHE A 395 -21.97 -0.93 -12.60
CA PHE A 395 -22.57 -0.22 -11.47
C PHE A 395 -23.03 1.18 -11.90
N GLN A 396 -24.17 1.59 -11.36
CA GLN A 396 -24.78 2.90 -11.55
C GLN A 396 -24.55 3.74 -10.30
N ARG A 397 -23.95 4.92 -10.46
CA ARG A 397 -23.85 5.88 -9.35
C ARG A 397 -25.17 6.62 -9.17
N CYS A 398 -25.45 7.04 -7.93
CA CYS A 398 -26.58 7.91 -7.66
C CYS A 398 -26.50 9.17 -8.55
N GLY A 399 -27.57 9.49 -9.29
CA GLY A 399 -27.57 10.61 -10.24
C GLY A 399 -27.41 11.98 -9.58
N SER A 400 -27.76 12.12 -8.30
CA SER A 400 -27.60 13.36 -7.54
C SER A 400 -26.20 13.47 -6.94
N CYS A 401 -25.86 12.64 -5.94
CA CYS A 401 -24.61 12.82 -5.19
C CYS A 401 -23.38 12.25 -5.90
N LYS A 402 -23.55 11.30 -6.83
CA LYS A 402 -22.46 10.60 -7.55
C LYS A 402 -21.42 9.89 -6.65
N ILE A 403 -21.73 9.70 -5.37
CA ILE A 403 -20.85 9.05 -4.39
C ILE A 403 -21.13 7.56 -4.30
N VAL A 404 -22.34 7.19 -3.90
CA VAL A 404 -22.72 5.80 -3.71
C VAL A 404 -22.99 5.11 -5.05
N SER A 405 -22.66 3.83 -5.13
CA SER A 405 -22.83 3.00 -6.32
C SER A 405 -23.82 1.88 -6.06
N TYR A 406 -24.63 1.54 -7.06
CA TYR A 406 -25.61 0.46 -7.03
C TYR A 406 -25.35 -0.50 -8.18
N CYS A 407 -25.50 -1.80 -7.94
CA CYS A 407 -25.45 -2.76 -9.04
C CYS A 407 -26.70 -2.62 -9.96
N GLY A 408 -27.77 -1.93 -9.56
CA GLY A 408 -28.90 -1.70 -10.47
C GLY A 408 -30.03 -0.89 -9.84
N LYS A 409 -31.06 -0.59 -10.63
CA LYS A 409 -32.22 0.24 -10.22
C LYS A 409 -32.96 -0.33 -9.01
N GLU A 410 -33.09 -1.65 -8.91
CA GLU A 410 -33.77 -2.29 -7.77
C GLU A 410 -33.00 -2.11 -6.46
N CYS A 411 -31.67 -2.22 -6.51
CA CYS A 411 -30.80 -1.88 -5.37
C CYS A 411 -30.88 -0.40 -5.00
N GLN A 412 -30.91 0.49 -5.99
CA GLN A 412 -31.08 1.92 -5.73
C GLN A 412 -32.43 2.23 -5.04
N LYS A 413 -33.54 1.68 -5.53
CA LYS A 413 -34.88 1.87 -4.93
C LYS A 413 -34.92 1.36 -3.50
N ARG A 414 -34.36 0.18 -3.25
CA ARG A 414 -34.29 -0.45 -1.93
C ARG A 414 -33.49 0.39 -0.92
N ALA A 415 -32.39 0.99 -1.35
CA ALA A 415 -31.55 1.83 -0.49
C ALA A 415 -32.02 3.29 -0.40
N TRP A 416 -33.03 3.68 -1.18
CA TRP A 416 -33.45 5.07 -1.30
C TRP A 416 -34.02 5.65 0.00
N PRO A 417 -34.85 4.94 0.80
CA PRO A 417 -35.38 5.49 2.05
C PRO A 417 -34.27 6.00 2.99
N GLU A 418 -33.19 5.22 3.15
CA GLU A 418 -32.05 5.56 4.00
C GLU A 418 -31.12 6.56 3.30
N HIS A 419 -30.84 6.37 2.00
CA HIS A 419 -29.94 7.25 1.26
C HIS A 419 -30.50 8.66 1.07
N LYS A 420 -31.81 8.81 0.94
CA LYS A 420 -32.47 10.09 0.60
C LYS A 420 -32.16 11.19 1.62
N SER A 421 -32.10 10.85 2.90
CA SER A 421 -31.81 11.80 3.98
C SER A 421 -30.43 12.44 3.85
N ILE A 422 -29.43 11.66 3.43
CA ILE A 422 -28.04 12.12 3.26
C ILE A 422 -27.69 12.55 1.84
N CYS A 423 -28.48 12.13 0.83
CA CYS A 423 -28.15 12.35 -0.58
C CYS A 423 -27.93 13.83 -0.94
N LYS A 424 -28.78 14.71 -0.40
CA LYS A 424 -28.68 16.16 -0.63
C LYS A 424 -27.41 16.74 0.00
N THR A 425 -27.11 16.35 1.23
CA THR A 425 -25.92 16.79 1.96
C THR A 425 -24.64 16.29 1.28
N LEU A 426 -24.61 15.02 0.85
CA LEU A 426 -23.51 14.46 0.05
C LEU A 426 -23.33 15.21 -1.27
N SER A 427 -24.42 15.51 -1.97
CA SER A 427 -24.35 16.25 -3.24
C SER A 427 -23.76 17.65 -3.04
N ARG A 428 -24.09 18.31 -1.92
CA ARG A 428 -23.52 19.60 -1.53
C ARG A 428 -22.04 19.48 -1.18
N ALA A 429 -21.68 18.53 -0.32
CA ALA A 429 -20.28 18.29 0.06
C ALA A 429 -19.37 17.99 -1.13
N VAL A 430 -19.84 17.23 -2.13
CA VAL A 430 -19.05 16.95 -3.34
C VAL A 430 -18.92 18.17 -4.25
N ARG A 431 -20.03 18.90 -4.46
CA ARG A 431 -20.04 20.07 -5.34
C ARG A 431 -19.17 21.18 -4.77
N ASP A 432 -19.32 21.44 -3.48
CA ASP A 432 -18.71 22.59 -2.84
C ASP A 432 -17.32 22.24 -2.30
N GLY A 433 -17.09 21.01 -1.85
CA GLY A 433 -15.79 20.51 -1.36
C GLY A 433 -14.90 19.85 -2.44
N GLY A 434 -15.11 20.09 -3.73
CA GLY A 434 -14.18 19.69 -4.81
C GLY A 434 -14.10 18.20 -5.18
N GLY A 435 -14.65 17.28 -4.38
CA GLY A 435 -14.90 15.87 -4.72
C GLY A 435 -13.68 14.95 -5.02
N ASP A 436 -12.51 15.51 -5.36
CA ASP A 436 -11.22 14.85 -5.65
C ASP A 436 -10.03 15.63 -5.05
N ILE A 437 -10.26 16.63 -4.20
CA ILE A 437 -9.22 17.50 -3.64
C ILE A 437 -8.60 16.95 -2.34
N GLU A 438 -7.45 17.49 -1.93
CA GLU A 438 -6.78 17.13 -0.68
C GLU A 438 -7.57 17.58 0.56
N SER A 439 -7.28 16.98 1.72
CA SER A 439 -8.16 17.07 2.90
C SER A 439 -8.27 18.46 3.52
N ASP A 440 -7.21 19.25 3.49
CA ASP A 440 -7.23 20.59 4.08
C ASP A 440 -8.02 21.55 3.19
N GLU A 441 -7.88 21.42 1.87
CA GLU A 441 -8.67 22.16 0.89
C GLU A 441 -10.15 21.77 0.94
N PHE A 442 -10.46 20.48 1.16
CA PHE A 442 -11.83 20.01 1.34
C PHE A 442 -12.54 20.70 2.49
N GLY A 443 -11.87 20.86 3.64
CA GLY A 443 -12.44 21.51 4.81
C GLY A 443 -12.81 22.96 4.56
N GLU A 444 -11.89 23.74 4.01
CA GLU A 444 -12.11 25.17 3.69
C GLU A 444 -13.19 25.35 2.61
N ASN A 445 -13.16 24.52 1.57
CA ASN A 445 -14.15 24.54 0.50
C ASN A 445 -15.56 24.16 1.00
N CYS A 446 -15.68 23.18 1.90
CA CYS A 446 -16.94 22.85 2.56
C CYS A 446 -17.49 24.01 3.40
N LYS A 447 -16.64 24.69 4.19
CA LYS A 447 -17.05 25.87 4.98
C LYS A 447 -17.56 26.99 4.07
N ALA A 448 -16.85 27.29 2.98
CA ALA A 448 -17.29 28.26 1.98
C ALA A 448 -18.62 27.85 1.32
N GLY A 449 -18.80 26.55 1.09
CA GLY A 449 -20.01 25.90 0.58
C GLY A 449 -21.20 25.82 1.55
N LYS A 450 -21.06 26.30 2.79
CA LYS A 450 -22.06 26.14 3.85
C LYS A 450 -22.42 24.66 4.10
N VAL A 451 -21.40 23.80 4.08
CA VAL A 451 -21.44 22.49 4.72
C VAL A 451 -20.80 22.67 6.08
N ASP A 452 -21.62 22.65 7.12
CA ASP A 452 -21.13 22.84 8.48
C ASP A 452 -20.81 21.50 9.18
N ALA A 453 -20.36 21.60 10.43
CA ALA A 453 -20.04 20.43 11.25
C ALA A 453 -21.28 19.52 11.49
N GLY A 454 -22.47 20.10 11.62
CA GLY A 454 -23.71 19.35 11.85
C GLY A 454 -24.13 18.55 10.61
N ASP A 455 -23.96 19.12 9.42
CA ASP A 455 -24.14 18.41 8.15
C ASP A 455 -23.21 17.18 8.04
N ALA A 456 -21.95 17.36 8.41
CA ALA A 456 -20.97 16.28 8.40
C ALA A 456 -21.28 15.20 9.45
N GLU A 457 -21.62 15.59 10.68
CA GLU A 457 -22.07 14.66 11.73
C GLU A 457 -23.31 13.88 11.30
N GLN A 458 -24.28 14.51 10.66
CA GLN A 458 -25.46 13.84 10.13
C GLN A 458 -25.08 12.73 9.14
N ILE A 459 -24.15 13.01 8.22
CA ILE A 459 -23.67 12.03 7.25
C ILE A 459 -22.92 10.89 7.94
N VAL A 460 -22.01 11.22 8.86
CA VAL A 460 -21.22 10.24 9.62
C VAL A 460 -22.16 9.32 10.42
N ASN A 461 -23.13 9.87 11.14
CA ASN A 461 -24.07 9.11 11.96
C ASN A 461 -25.00 8.22 11.11
N ALA A 462 -25.50 8.74 9.99
CA ALA A 462 -26.29 7.96 9.05
C ALA A 462 -25.47 6.78 8.49
N PHE A 463 -24.19 7.00 8.21
CA PHE A 463 -23.30 5.94 7.76
C PHE A 463 -23.00 4.91 8.85
N SER A 464 -22.68 5.33 10.06
CA SER A 464 -22.46 4.39 11.18
C SER A 464 -23.71 3.55 11.43
N THR A 465 -24.90 4.13 11.27
CA THR A 465 -26.17 3.41 11.36
C THR A 465 -26.34 2.42 10.20
N TRP A 466 -26.06 2.84 8.97
CA TRP A 466 -25.99 1.95 7.81
C TRP A 466 -25.01 0.80 8.06
N ARG A 467 -23.79 1.06 8.49
CA ARG A 467 -22.78 0.04 8.76
C ARG A 467 -23.24 -0.97 9.81
N ARG A 468 -23.80 -0.52 10.93
CA ARG A 468 -24.31 -1.41 12.00
C ARG A 468 -25.43 -2.32 11.50
N THR A 469 -26.42 -1.73 10.83
CA THR A 469 -27.57 -2.48 10.29
C THR A 469 -27.21 -3.45 9.16
N HIS A 470 -26.07 -3.25 8.48
CA HIS A 470 -25.67 -4.01 7.30
C HIS A 470 -24.52 -4.98 7.54
N GLY A 471 -23.76 -4.79 8.62
CA GLY A 471 -22.68 -5.70 9.04
C GLY A 471 -23.13 -6.87 9.89
N GLY A 472 -24.41 -6.94 10.29
CA GLY A 472 -24.88 -8.04 11.13
C GLY A 472 -24.64 -7.83 12.63
N ILE A 473 -24.23 -6.64 13.05
CA ILE A 473 -24.05 -6.31 14.47
C ILE A 473 -25.35 -5.75 15.03
N SER A 474 -26.14 -6.65 15.62
CA SER A 474 -27.07 -6.28 16.69
C SER A 474 -26.25 -6.14 17.97
N LEU A 475 -26.34 -4.99 18.65
CA LEU A 475 -25.95 -4.89 20.06
C LEU A 475 -26.79 -5.85 20.92
#